data_AF-A0A817FA65-F1
#
_entry.id   AF-A0A817FA65-F1
#
_cell.length_a   1.000
_cell.length_b   1.000
_cell.length_c   1.000
_cell.angle_alpha   90.00
_cell.angle_beta   90.00
_cell.angle_gamma   90.00
#
_symmetry.space_group_name_H-M   'P 1'
#
loop_
_entity.id
_entity.type
_entity.pdbx_description
1 polymer ?
#
loop_
_entity_poly.entity_id
_entity_poly.type
_entity_poly.pdbx_seq_one_letter_code
_entity_poly.pdbx_strand_id
1 'polypeptide(L)'
;MEWKNVFDNQNFFSSLQHKQFTYKHCVTHDLVINRILSKSFIATLSSEQQKTITDEIQKILENIEEIQGLEEFDLNYFTDVYWCSPLKPSS
;
A
#
# COMPACT_ATOMS: atom_id res chain seq x y z
N MET A 1 -20.45 18.58 3.60
CA MET A 1 -20.34 17.22 4.18
C MET A 1 -21.02 17.21 5.54
N GLU A 2 -22.36 17.23 5.60
CA GLU A 2 -23.06 17.32 6.90
C GLU A 2 -23.00 16.04 7.74
N TRP A 3 -22.80 14.88 7.09
CA TRP A 3 -22.74 13.60 7.79
C TRP A 3 -21.57 13.49 8.79
N LYS A 4 -20.44 14.20 8.56
CA LYS A 4 -19.29 14.18 9.46
C LYS A 4 -19.55 14.94 10.77
N ASN A 5 -20.31 16.02 10.72
CA ASN A 5 -20.63 16.86 11.89
C ASN A 5 -21.33 16.07 13.00
N VAL A 6 -22.04 14.98 12.66
CA VAL A 6 -22.70 14.11 13.64
C VAL A 6 -21.69 13.47 14.58
N PHE A 7 -20.44 13.25 14.15
CA PHE A 7 -19.40 12.59 14.95
C PHE A 7 -18.51 13.57 15.71
N ASP A 8 -18.38 14.82 15.25
CA ASP A 8 -17.39 15.78 15.74
C ASP A 8 -17.69 16.29 17.17
N ASN A 9 -18.93 16.17 17.65
CA ASN A 9 -19.37 16.74 18.94
C ASN A 9 -19.86 15.70 19.97
N GLN A 10 -19.65 14.40 19.70
CA GLN A 10 -20.28 13.37 20.53
C GLN A 10 -19.47 12.98 21.78
N ASN A 11 -18.24 13.47 21.94
CA ASN A 11 -17.36 13.18 23.09
C ASN A 11 -17.27 11.68 23.45
N PHE A 12 -17.46 10.79 22.48
CA PHE A 12 -17.36 9.33 22.68
C PHE A 12 -15.95 8.80 22.51
N PHE A 13 -15.11 9.48 21.74
CA PHE A 13 -13.75 9.06 21.44
C PHE A 13 -12.77 10.21 21.61
N SER A 14 -11.54 9.89 22.01
CA SER A 14 -10.43 10.83 22.01
C SER A 14 -10.18 11.35 20.60
N SER A 15 -9.40 12.43 20.49
CA SER A 15 -8.91 12.89 19.19
C SER A 15 -8.25 11.73 18.42
N LEU A 16 -8.59 11.62 17.14
CA LEU A 16 -7.98 10.66 16.23
C LEU A 16 -6.47 10.90 16.20
N GLN A 17 -5.72 9.88 16.58
CA GLN A 17 -4.28 9.84 16.48
C GLN A 17 -3.88 9.20 15.16
N HIS A 18 -2.74 9.62 14.63
CA HIS A 18 -2.17 9.11 13.40
C HIS A 18 -0.67 8.92 13.57
N LYS A 19 -0.15 7.83 13.02
CA LYS A 19 1.29 7.57 12.90
C LYS A 19 1.55 6.83 11.61
N GLN A 20 2.55 7.31 10.88
CA GLN A 20 3.05 6.65 9.70
C GLN A 20 4.34 5.89 10.03
N PHE A 21 4.46 4.68 9.48
CA PHE A 21 5.65 3.85 9.52
C PHE A 21 6.18 3.66 8.11
N THR A 22 7.47 3.88 7.92
CA THR A 22 8.14 3.63 6.64
C THR A 22 9.00 2.38 6.75
N TYR A 23 8.86 1.48 5.78
CA TYR A 23 9.71 0.31 5.64
C TYR A 23 10.34 0.30 4.26
N LYS A 24 11.67 0.17 4.23
CA LYS A 24 12.43 0.02 2.98
C LYS A 24 12.66 -1.45 2.71
N HIS A 25 12.31 -1.87 1.50
CA HIS A 25 12.53 -3.23 1.06
C HIS A 25 13.41 -3.21 -0.18
N CYS A 26 14.62 -3.76 -0.06
CA CYS A 26 15.50 -3.98 -1.21
C CYS A 26 14.89 -5.09 -2.08
N VAL A 27 14.68 -4.82 -3.36
CA VAL A 27 14.04 -5.75 -4.29
C VAL A 27 14.75 -5.77 -5.64
N THR A 28 14.66 -6.91 -6.33
CA THR A 28 14.99 -7.03 -7.75
C THR A 28 13.74 -6.78 -8.60
N HIS A 29 13.94 -6.59 -9.91
CA HIS A 29 12.85 -6.52 -10.89
C HIS A 29 11.94 -7.77 -10.81
N ASP A 30 12.53 -8.96 -10.79
CA ASP A 30 11.81 -10.24 -10.68
C ASP A 30 11.00 -10.34 -9.40
N LEU A 31 11.55 -9.87 -8.27
CA LEU A 31 10.85 -9.90 -7.00
C LEU A 31 9.60 -9.01 -7.03
N VAL A 32 9.65 -7.84 -7.70
CA VAL A 32 8.48 -6.97 -7.90
C VAL A 32 7.42 -7.66 -8.77
N ILE A 33 7.83 -8.24 -9.90
CA ILE A 33 6.92 -8.97 -10.80
C ILE A 33 6.23 -10.11 -10.04
N ASN A 34 6.99 -10.97 -9.37
CA ASN A 34 6.45 -12.08 -8.59
C ASN A 34 5.47 -11.63 -7.51
N ARG A 35 5.74 -10.50 -6.85
CA ARG A 35 4.82 -9.92 -5.85
C ARG A 35 3.50 -9.46 -6.44
N ILE A 36 3.52 -8.97 -7.67
CA ILE A 36 2.30 -8.57 -8.38
C ILE A 36 1.54 -9.82 -8.81
N LEU A 37 2.22 -10.81 -9.39
CA LEU A 37 1.61 -12.07 -9.82
C LEU A 37 1.01 -12.88 -8.67
N SER A 38 1.55 -12.74 -7.45
CA SER A 38 1.01 -13.41 -6.26
C SER A 38 -0.30 -12.80 -5.72
N LYS A 39 -0.77 -11.66 -6.26
CA LYS A 39 -2.05 -11.07 -5.84
C LYS A 39 -3.18 -12.01 -6.26
N SER A 40 -4.10 -12.33 -5.35
CA SER A 40 -5.11 -13.38 -5.54
C SER A 40 -5.89 -13.28 -6.86
N PHE A 41 -6.30 -12.07 -7.27
CA PHE A 41 -7.03 -11.87 -8.52
C PHE A 41 -6.15 -12.04 -9.78
N ILE A 42 -4.84 -11.80 -9.69
CA ILE A 42 -3.88 -12.00 -10.79
C ILE A 42 -3.47 -13.47 -10.87
N ALA A 43 -3.23 -14.11 -9.71
CA ALA A 43 -2.86 -15.50 -9.60
C ALA A 43 -3.91 -16.46 -10.20
N THR A 44 -5.18 -16.05 -10.25
CA THR A 44 -6.28 -16.82 -10.86
C THR A 44 -6.44 -16.61 -12.36
N LEU A 45 -5.70 -15.68 -12.97
CA LEU A 45 -5.78 -15.42 -14.41
C LEU A 45 -5.14 -16.56 -15.21
N SER A 46 -5.48 -16.66 -16.50
CA SER A 46 -4.81 -17.59 -17.40
C SER A 46 -3.32 -17.27 -17.54
N SER A 47 -2.50 -18.24 -17.93
CA SER A 47 -1.06 -18.02 -18.16
C SER A 47 -0.80 -16.95 -19.22
N GLU A 48 -1.67 -16.82 -20.22
CA GLU A 48 -1.58 -15.77 -21.25
C GLU A 48 -1.81 -14.39 -20.64
N GLN A 49 -2.85 -14.23 -19.81
CA GLN A 49 -3.14 -12.98 -19.12
C GLN A 49 -2.03 -12.61 -18.12
N GLN A 50 -1.50 -13.58 -17.38
CA GLN A 50 -0.36 -13.37 -16.48
C GLN A 50 0.88 -12.93 -17.26
N LYS A 51 1.15 -13.53 -18.43
CA LYS A 51 2.27 -13.14 -19.30
C LYS A 51 2.11 -11.69 -19.78
N THR A 52 0.93 -11.28 -20.24
CA THR A 52 0.67 -9.90 -20.64
C THR A 52 0.98 -8.92 -19.51
N ILE A 53 0.53 -9.24 -18.29
CA ILE A 53 0.81 -8.43 -17.09
C ILE A 53 2.32 -8.37 -16.81
N THR A 54 3.03 -9.49 -16.89
CA THR A 54 4.49 -9.53 -16.73
C THR A 54 5.20 -8.63 -17.73
N ASP A 55 4.85 -8.72 -19.02
CA ASP A 55 5.46 -7.92 -20.09
C ASP A 55 5.19 -6.41 -19.89
N GLU A 56 4.00 -6.05 -19.39
CA GLU A 56 3.65 -4.65 -19.05
C GLU A 56 4.45 -4.13 -17.85
N ILE A 57 4.53 -4.91 -16.77
CA ILE A 57 5.31 -4.53 -15.57
C ILE A 57 6.77 -4.37 -15.93
N GLN A 58 7.33 -5.30 -16.71
CA GLN A 58 8.73 -5.24 -17.13
C GLN A 58 9.01 -3.96 -17.91
N LYS A 59 8.16 -3.61 -18.88
CA LYS A 59 8.27 -2.33 -19.60
C LYS A 59 8.20 -1.13 -18.66
N ILE A 60 7.34 -1.15 -17.65
CA ILE A 60 7.27 -0.04 -16.68
C ILE A 60 8.60 0.07 -15.92
N LEU A 61 9.10 -1.03 -15.38
CA LEU A 61 10.34 -1.04 -14.59
C LEU A 61 11.56 -0.62 -15.42
N GLU A 62 11.64 -1.02 -16.68
CA GLU A 62 12.72 -0.64 -17.59
C GLU A 62 12.73 0.84 -17.98
N ASN A 63 11.60 1.54 -17.81
CA ASN A 63 11.43 2.96 -18.15
C ASN A 63 11.52 3.91 -16.94
N ILE A 64 11.77 3.40 -15.73
CA ILE A 64 11.97 4.23 -14.53
C ILE A 64 13.45 4.61 -14.45
N GLU A 65 13.78 5.87 -14.73
CA GLU A 65 15.16 6.37 -14.78
C GLU A 65 15.93 6.10 -13.48
N GLU A 66 15.28 6.18 -12.33
CA GLU A 66 15.92 6.04 -11.01
C GLU A 66 16.38 4.61 -10.70
N ILE A 67 15.82 3.61 -11.38
CA ILE A 67 16.13 2.19 -11.14
C ILE A 67 16.61 1.46 -12.40
N GLN A 68 16.71 2.17 -13.52
CA GLN A 68 17.10 1.59 -14.79
C GLN A 68 18.52 1.04 -14.72
N GLY A 69 18.68 -0.25 -15.05
CA GLY A 69 19.97 -0.93 -15.04
C GLY A 69 20.48 -1.30 -13.63
N LEU A 70 19.69 -1.05 -12.57
CA LEU A 70 20.01 -1.54 -11.23
C LEU A 70 19.56 -2.99 -11.07
N GLU A 71 20.42 -3.82 -10.49
CA GLU A 71 20.07 -5.21 -10.12
C GLU A 71 19.09 -5.23 -8.93
N GLU A 72 19.30 -4.32 -7.97
CA GLU A 72 18.47 -4.14 -6.79
C GLU A 72 18.14 -2.66 -6.57
N PHE A 73 16.94 -2.38 -6.07
CA PHE A 73 16.49 -1.04 -5.72
C PHE A 73 15.57 -1.02 -4.49
N ASP A 74 15.43 0.15 -3.87
CA ASP A 74 14.61 0.34 -2.66
C ASP A 74 13.13 0.58 -3.02
N LEU A 75 12.26 -0.31 -2.58
CA LEU A 75 10.82 -0.10 -2.59
C LEU A 75 10.35 0.38 -1.20
N ASN A 76 9.82 1.60 -1.14
CA ASN A 76 9.32 2.19 0.09
C ASN A 76 7.86 1.80 0.36
N TYR A 77 7.61 1.16 1.51
CA TYR A 77 6.28 0.89 2.03
C TYR A 77 5.93 1.92 3.09
N PHE A 78 4.76 2.55 2.95
CA PHE A 78 4.20 3.46 3.94
C PHE A 78 2.96 2.82 4.56
N THR A 79 2.97 2.67 5.88
CA THR A 79 1.85 2.13 6.64
C THR A 79 1.33 3.20 7.58
N ASP A 80 0.11 3.66 7.34
CA ASP A 80 -0.60 4.57 8.23
C ASP A 80 -1.42 3.81 9.26
N VAL A 81 -1.23 4.17 10.52
CA VAL A 81 -2.04 3.68 11.64
C VAL A 81 -2.85 4.83 12.18
N TYR A 82 -4.16 4.62 12.24
CA TYR A 82 -5.13 5.56 12.81
C TYR A 82 -5.77 4.91 14.04
N TRP A 83 -5.81 5.62 15.15
CA TRP A 83 -6.42 5.09 16.38
C TRP A 83 -7.04 6.20 17.22
N CYS A 84 -8.01 5.82 18.05
CA CYS A 84 -8.55 6.65 19.11
C CYS A 84 -8.85 5.76 20.31
N SER A 85 -9.15 6.35 21.44
CA SER A 85 -9.59 5.64 22.64
C SER A 85 -11.02 6.05 23.00
N PRO A 86 -11.86 5.14 23.50
CA PRO A 86 -13.17 5.51 24.03
C PRO A 86 -12.98 6.47 25.21
N LEU A 87 -13.76 7.55 25.24
CA LEU A 87 -13.86 8.43 26.40
C LEU A 87 -14.83 7.79 27.40
N LYS A 88 -14.42 7.70 28.67
CA LYS A 88 -15.33 7.23 29.72
C LYS A 88 -16.49 8.23 29.84
N PRO A 89 -17.75 7.78 29.89
CA PRO A 89 -18.84 8.68 30.24
C PRO A 89 -18.57 9.20 31.66
N SER A 90 -18.61 10.52 31.84
CA SER A 90 -18.64 11.15 33.15
C SER A 90 -19.89 10.67 33.89
N SER A 91 -19.65 10.00 35.03
CA SER A 91 -20.67 9.52 35.97
C SER A 91 -21.60 10.62 36.46
#